data_AF-A0A348TXM6-F1
#
_entry.id   AF-A0A348TXM6-F1
#
_cell.length_a   1.000
_cell.length_b   1.000
_cell.length_c   1.000
_cell.angle_alpha   90.00
_cell.angle_beta   90.00
_cell.angle_gamma   90.00
#
_symmetry.space_group_name_H-M   'P 1'
#
loop_
_entity.id
_entity.type
_entity.pdbx_description
1 polymer ?
#
loop_
_entity_poly.entity_id
_entity_poly.type
_entity_poly.pdbx_seq_one_letter_code
_entity_poly.pdbx_strand_id
1 'polypeptide(L)'
;HVLGGLISPMDGVGPGDLTIDHLIHKLQSGVIEELVFALNTTMEGDTTNFYLYRKVKDFNIKFTTIARGIAVGDELEFADEVTLGRSIQQRIPYEQSLPK
;
A
#
# COMPACT_ATOMS: atom_id res chain seq x y z
N HIS A 1 7.12 6.42 -7.07
CA HIS A 1 8.45 5.76 -7.15
C HIS A 1 8.21 4.34 -7.64
N VAL A 2 9.04 3.80 -8.53
CA VAL A 2 8.85 2.44 -9.08
C VAL A 2 9.89 1.52 -8.46
N LEU A 3 9.46 0.51 -7.72
CA LEU A 3 10.35 -0.39 -6.96
C LEU A 3 11.10 -1.40 -7.85
N GLY A 4 10.63 -1.64 -9.08
CA GLY A 4 11.21 -2.64 -9.98
C GLY A 4 10.76 -4.08 -9.72
N GLY A 5 9.92 -4.31 -8.70
CA GLY A 5 9.39 -5.62 -8.34
C GLY A 5 8.75 -5.61 -6.95
N LEU A 6 8.46 -6.79 -6.44
CA LEU A 6 8.00 -7.04 -5.08
C LEU A 6 8.99 -7.99 -4.38
N ILE A 7 9.06 -7.92 -3.06
CA ILE A 7 9.82 -8.90 -2.28
C ILE A 7 9.09 -10.24 -2.39
N SER A 8 9.75 -11.23 -2.97
CA SER A 8 9.23 -12.58 -3.18
C SER A 8 10.30 -13.60 -2.79
N PRO A 9 10.27 -14.14 -1.57
CA PRO A 9 11.20 -15.18 -1.15
C PRO A 9 11.10 -16.44 -2.02
N MET A 10 9.91 -16.75 -2.54
CA MET A 10 9.70 -17.90 -3.43
C MET A 10 10.43 -17.74 -4.76
N ASP A 11 10.46 -16.53 -5.31
CA ASP A 11 11.18 -16.21 -6.56
C ASP A 11 12.65 -15.80 -6.32
N GLY A 12 13.11 -15.87 -5.06
CA GLY A 12 14.46 -15.44 -4.68
C GLY A 12 14.69 -13.92 -4.75
N VAL A 13 13.63 -13.11 -4.84
CA VAL A 13 13.72 -11.65 -4.93
C VAL A 13 13.71 -11.03 -3.53
N GLY A 14 14.85 -10.45 -3.15
CA GLY A 14 15.04 -9.76 -1.88
C GLY A 14 14.89 -8.23 -1.99
N PRO A 15 14.98 -7.52 -0.86
CA PRO A 15 14.94 -6.05 -0.85
C PRO A 15 16.06 -5.38 -1.67
N GLY A 16 17.23 -6.02 -1.74
CA GLY A 16 18.39 -5.50 -2.48
C GLY A 16 18.23 -5.55 -4.01
N ASP A 17 17.28 -6.35 -4.50
CA ASP A 17 16.95 -6.44 -5.92
C ASP A 17 15.95 -5.34 -6.35
N LEU A 18 15.45 -4.56 -5.39
CA LEU A 18 14.47 -3.50 -5.59
C LEU A 18 15.13 -2.13 -5.42
N THR A 19 14.52 -1.10 -6.00
CA THR A 19 15.02 0.28 -5.93
C THR A 19 14.64 1.00 -4.62
N ILE A 20 14.65 0.28 -3.50
CA ILE A 20 14.23 0.79 -2.18
C ILE A 20 15.16 1.90 -1.68
N ASP A 21 16.47 1.74 -1.85
CA ASP A 21 17.44 2.75 -1.37
C ASP A 21 17.26 4.09 -2.10
N HIS A 22 16.88 4.06 -3.38
CA HIS A 22 16.55 5.28 -4.13
C HIS A 22 15.31 5.98 -3.56
N LEU A 23 14.30 5.23 -3.12
CA LEU A 23 13.14 5.80 -2.43
C LEU A 23 13.57 6.47 -1.13
N ILE A 24 14.40 5.79 -0.33
CA ILE A 24 14.87 6.31 0.96
C ILE A 24 15.68 7.60 0.75
N HIS A 25 16.60 7.65 -0.22
CA HIS A 25 17.34 8.87 -0.54
C HIS A 25 16.40 10.03 -0.92
N LYS A 26 15.32 9.76 -1.65
CA LYS A 26 14.33 10.80 -1.97
C LYS A 26 13.63 11.31 -0.71
N LEU A 27 13.27 10.43 0.22
CA LEU A 27 12.63 10.83 1.48
C LEU A 27 13.56 11.68 2.36
N GLN A 28 14.87 11.43 2.32
CA GLN A 28 15.87 12.21 3.07
C GLN A 28 15.99 13.67 2.61
N SER A 29 15.53 14.01 1.40
CA SER A 29 15.51 15.41 0.94
C SER A 29 14.60 16.32 1.79
N GLY A 30 13.67 15.75 2.57
CA GLY A 30 12.80 16.50 3.47
C GLY A 30 11.67 17.29 2.80
N VAL A 31 11.54 17.23 1.48
CA VAL A 31 10.48 17.95 0.73
C VAL A 31 9.20 17.13 0.52
N ILE A 32 9.22 15.85 0.87
CA ILE A 32 8.08 14.94 0.69
C ILE A 32 7.24 14.96 1.96
N GLU A 33 5.95 15.25 1.83
CA GLU A 33 5.01 15.32 2.97
C GLU A 33 4.22 14.03 3.18
N GLU A 34 4.04 13.23 2.13
CA GLU A 34 3.25 12.00 2.16
C GLU A 34 3.86 10.90 1.28
N LEU A 35 3.85 9.67 1.79
CA LEU A 35 4.15 8.45 1.06
C LEU A 35 2.90 7.57 0.99
N VAL A 36 2.40 7.37 -0.22
CA VAL A 36 1.26 6.48 -0.51
C VAL A 36 1.76 5.11 -0.94
N PHE A 37 1.39 4.07 -0.20
CA PHE A 37 1.59 2.67 -0.55
C PHE A 37 0.54 2.23 -1.57
N ALA A 38 0.97 1.97 -2.79
CA ALA A 38 0.12 1.62 -3.93
C ALA A 38 0.54 0.30 -4.59
N LEU A 39 0.97 -0.68 -3.77
CA LEU A 39 1.27 -2.04 -4.25
C LEU A 39 0.01 -2.90 -4.29
N ASN A 40 0.05 -3.94 -5.13
CA ASN A 40 -1.02 -4.91 -5.28
C ASN A 40 -1.42 -5.55 -3.94
N THR A 41 -2.67 -5.98 -3.83
CA THR A 41 -3.26 -6.59 -2.64
C THR A 41 -2.92 -8.07 -2.46
N THR A 42 -1.71 -8.46 -2.86
CA THR A 42 -1.15 -9.82 -2.69
C THR A 42 -0.31 -9.92 -1.42
N MET A 43 0.06 -11.15 -1.03
CA MET A 43 0.93 -11.36 0.14
C MET A 43 2.30 -10.68 -0.03
N GLU A 44 2.87 -10.73 -1.22
CA GLU A 44 4.14 -10.10 -1.58
C GLU A 44 4.02 -8.58 -1.53
N GLY A 45 2.91 -8.03 -2.03
CA GLY A 45 2.61 -6.60 -1.96
C GLY A 45 2.51 -6.10 -0.52
N ASP A 46 1.78 -6.83 0.34
CA ASP A 46 1.64 -6.52 1.76
C ASP A 46 2.97 -6.64 2.52
N THR A 47 3.73 -7.69 2.24
CA THR A 47 5.07 -7.89 2.81
C THR A 47 6.01 -6.76 2.40
N THR A 48 5.99 -6.36 1.14
CA THR A 48 6.82 -5.28 0.61
C THR A 48 6.41 -3.93 1.23
N ASN A 49 5.12 -3.63 1.32
CA ASN A 49 4.63 -2.42 2.01
C ASN A 49 5.07 -2.39 3.47
N PHE A 50 4.92 -3.50 4.20
CA PHE A 50 5.31 -3.58 5.59
C PHE A 50 6.82 -3.39 5.78
N TYR A 51 7.64 -4.01 4.90
CA TYR A 51 9.08 -3.83 4.90
C TYR A 51 9.47 -2.36 4.68
N LEU A 52 8.87 -1.71 3.68
CA LEU A 52 9.09 -0.30 3.38
C LEU A 52 8.72 0.57 4.58
N TYR A 53 7.51 0.41 5.13
CA TYR A 53 7.05 1.15 6.29
C TYR A 53 8.03 1.00 7.46
N ARG A 54 8.49 -0.21 7.77
CA ARG A 54 9.49 -0.45 8.83
C ARG A 54 10.82 0.29 8.60
N LYS A 55 11.21 0.50 7.35
CA LYS A 55 12.43 1.25 6.98
C LYS A 55 12.25 2.76 7.06
N VAL A 56 11.04 3.26 6.80
CA VAL A 56 10.80 4.71 6.64
C VAL A 56 9.91 5.33 7.73
N LYS A 57 9.38 4.54 8.67
CA LYS A 57 8.45 5.02 9.71
C LYS A 57 8.99 6.14 10.61
N ASP A 58 10.31 6.29 10.70
CA ASP A 58 10.95 7.31 11.55
C ASP A 58 11.10 8.66 10.81
N PHE A 59 10.74 8.72 9.52
CA PHE A 59 10.61 9.97 8.79
C PHE A 59 9.32 10.67 9.21
N ASN A 60 9.41 11.99 9.46
CA ASN A 60 8.26 12.80 9.87
C ASN A 60 7.36 13.17 8.67
N ILE A 61 6.75 12.15 8.07
CA ILE A 61 5.84 12.29 6.92
C ILE A 61 4.58 11.46 7.14
N LYS A 62 3.54 11.76 6.37
CA LYS A 62 2.31 11.00 6.39
C LYS A 62 2.46 9.70 5.61
N PHE A 63 2.00 8.59 6.19
CA PHE A 63 1.94 7.31 5.50
C PHE A 63 0.48 6.95 5.22
N THR A 64 0.17 6.66 3.96
CA THR A 64 -1.17 6.22 3.55
C THR A 64 -1.09 5.05 2.61
N THR A 65 -2.21 4.35 2.41
CA THR A 65 -2.33 3.26 1.44
C THR A 65 -3.53 3.54 0.55
N ILE A 66 -3.48 3.05 -0.69
CA ILE A 66 -4.68 3.01 -1.54
C ILE A 66 -5.78 2.21 -0.85
N ALA A 67 -7.02 2.63 -1.05
CA ALA A 67 -8.19 1.94 -0.53
C ALA A 67 -8.26 0.51 -1.09
N ARG A 68 -8.79 -0.41 -0.29
CA ARG A 68 -8.98 -1.82 -0.65
C ARG A 68 -10.42 -2.20 -0.37
N GLY A 69 -11.03 -2.90 -1.31
CA GLY A 69 -12.40 -3.36 -1.15
C GLY A 69 -13.06 -3.64 -2.49
N ILE A 70 -14.38 -3.70 -2.44
CA ILE A 70 -15.25 -3.93 -3.60
C ILE A 70 -15.06 -2.81 -4.61
N ALA A 71 -14.94 -3.17 -5.89
CA ALA A 71 -14.70 -2.19 -6.94
C ALA A 71 -15.98 -1.42 -7.28
N VAL A 72 -15.81 -0.25 -7.89
CA VAL A 72 -16.96 0.53 -8.39
C VAL A 72 -17.60 -0.23 -9.54
N GLY A 73 -18.90 -0.46 -9.45
CA GLY A 73 -19.67 -1.19 -10.46
C GLY A 73 -19.77 -2.70 -10.20
N ASP A 74 -19.11 -3.22 -9.17
CA ASP A 74 -19.34 -4.58 -8.71
C ASP A 74 -20.65 -4.68 -7.91
N GLU A 75 -21.31 -5.83 -8.00
CA GLU A 75 -22.46 -6.15 -7.15
C GLU A 75 -22.00 -6.96 -5.94
N LEU A 76 -22.60 -6.69 -4.77
CA LEU A 76 -22.21 -7.34 -3.51
C LEU A 76 -22.33 -8.87 -3.57
N GLU A 77 -23.26 -9.39 -4.36
CA GLU A 77 -23.50 -10.83 -4.50
C GLU A 77 -22.38 -11.58 -5.24
N PHE A 78 -21.54 -10.85 -6.00
CA PHE A 78 -20.40 -11.42 -6.73
C PHE A 78 -19.05 -11.14 -6.06
N ALA A 79 -19.04 -10.37 -4.96
CA ALA A 79 -17.83 -10.10 -4.21
C ALA A 79 -17.38 -11.34 -3.42
N ASP A 80 -16.09 -11.66 -3.47
CA ASP A 80 -15.54 -12.73 -2.63
C ASP A 80 -15.54 -12.34 -1.15
N GLU A 81 -15.58 -13.35 -0.27
CA GLU A 81 -15.66 -13.16 1.18
C GLU A 81 -14.49 -12.34 1.76
N VAL A 82 -13.29 -12.46 1.18
CA VAL A 82 -12.10 -11.75 1.65
C VAL A 82 -12.21 -10.26 1.30
N THR A 83 -12.62 -9.94 0.08
CA THR A 83 -12.84 -8.56 -0.38
C THR A 83 -13.99 -7.90 0.37
N LEU A 84 -15.10 -8.62 0.58
CA LEU A 84 -16.23 -8.14 1.36
C LEU A 84 -15.82 -7.89 2.83
N GLY A 85 -15.13 -8.86 3.45
CA GLY A 85 -14.61 -8.73 4.81
C GLY A 85 -13.68 -7.53 4.98
N ARG A 86 -12.75 -7.32 4.03
CA ARG A 86 -11.86 -6.14 4.00
C ARG A 86 -12.65 -4.83 3.89
N SER A 87 -13.65 -4.79 3.01
CA SER A 87 -14.49 -3.60 2.80
C SER A 87 -15.25 -3.20 4.06
N ILE A 88 -15.78 -4.19 4.80
CA ILE A 88 -16.50 -3.95 6.06
C ILE A 88 -15.55 -3.47 7.17
N GLN A 89 -14.37 -4.09 7.27
CA GLN A 89 -13.36 -3.73 8.27
C GLN A 89 -12.80 -2.32 8.06
N GLN A 90 -12.62 -1.91 6.80
CA GLN A 90 -12.04 -0.62 6.43
C GLN A 90 -13.09 0.45 6.11
N ARG A 91 -14.36 0.20 6.42
CA ARG A 91 -15.45 1.17 6.17
C ARG A 91 -15.16 2.51 6.86
N ILE A 92 -15.53 3.59 6.19
CA ILE A 92 -15.42 4.96 6.71
C ILE A 92 -16.82 5.51 7.06
N PRO A 93 -16.93 6.52 7.93
CA PRO A 93 -18.18 7.25 8.12
C PRO A 93 -18.72 7.78 6.79
N TYR A 94 -20.03 7.70 6.58
CA TYR A 94 -20.65 8.07 5.30
C TYR A 94 -20.41 9.54 4.94
N GLU A 95 -20.35 10.41 5.93
CA GLU A 95 -20.07 11.84 5.77
C GLU A 95 -18.70 12.10 5.11
N GLN A 96 -17.74 11.19 5.29
CA GLN A 96 -16.41 11.30 4.67
C GLN A 96 -16.39 10.80 3.21
N SER A 97 -17.42 10.05 2.79
CA SER A 97 -17.55 9.54 1.42
C SER A 97 -18.20 10.53 0.46
N LEU A 98 -18.81 11.59 1.00
CA LEU A 98 -19.44 12.64 0.21
C LEU A 98 -18.37 13.46 -0.55
N PRO A 99 -18.61 13.80 -1.83
CA PRO A 99 -17.72 14.69 -2.55
C PRO A 99 -17.62 16.04 -1.81
N LYS A 100 -16.38 16.51 -1.63
CA LYS A 100 -16.11 17.83 -1.06
C LYS A 100 -16.39 18.94 -2.07
#